data_AF-A0A1N7MD93-F1
#
_entry.id   AF-A0A1N7MD93-F1
#
_cell.length_a   1.000
_cell.length_b   1.000
_cell.length_c   1.000
_cell.angle_alpha   90.00
_cell.angle_beta   90.00
_cell.angle_gamma   90.00
#
_symmetry.space_group_name_H-M   'P 1'
#
loop_
_entity.id
_entity.type
_entity.pdbx_description
1 polymer ?
#
loop_
_entity_poly.entity_id
_entity_poly.type
_entity_poly.pdbx_seq_one_letter_code
_entity_poly.pdbx_strand_id
1 'polypeptide(L)'
;MAITVKASLGKTKYYTEVVAGENSLITDEPIDKGGQNKGFNPFEILATSLASCTAATLRMYIDRKEWDVEKINVEVELENLPLTKLAVFKRNISFEGSILSEEQLKKLNSIADACPIHKILTNEIEIQTKFHSMTLVKQNNNEKNGSFEASIDGQKAGLMTYTWAGEDRFIIDHTEVEEAYNGKGVGKEMLIKAVEFARENGKKIIPLCPFAKATFQKNEDLRDVL
;
A
#
# COMPACT_ATOMS: atom_id res chain seq x y z
N MET A 1 -8.49 -13.96 4.29
CA MET A 1 -7.92 -12.88 5.13
C MET A 1 -7.17 -11.94 4.22
N ALA A 2 -7.39 -10.63 4.31
CA ALA A 2 -6.69 -9.63 3.51
C ALA A 2 -5.89 -8.73 4.46
N ILE A 3 -4.61 -8.56 4.18
CA ILE A 3 -3.70 -7.70 4.94
C ILE A 3 -3.21 -6.61 3.99
N THR A 4 -3.18 -5.37 4.45
CA THR A 4 -2.67 -4.24 3.67
C THR A 4 -1.46 -3.64 4.38
N VAL A 5 -0.36 -3.53 3.65
CA VAL A 5 0.87 -2.88 4.09
C VAL A 5 1.18 -1.77 3.10
N LYS A 6 1.58 -0.61 3.61
CA LYS A 6 2.02 0.53 2.80
C LYS A 6 3.49 0.76 3.04
N ALA A 7 4.24 0.96 1.96
CA ALA A 7 5.65 1.33 2.02
C ALA A 7 5.86 2.63 1.25
N SER A 8 6.62 3.56 1.81
CA SER A 8 6.98 4.83 1.18
C SER A 8 8.48 5.08 1.30
N LEU A 9 9.09 5.46 0.19
CA LEU A 9 10.51 5.79 0.07
C LEU A 9 10.62 7.18 -0.55
N GLY A 10 11.30 8.10 0.15
CA GLY A 10 11.54 9.46 -0.31
C GLY A 10 12.73 9.57 -1.27
N LYS A 11 13.60 10.55 -1.05
CA LYS A 11 14.86 10.70 -1.82
C LYS A 11 16.06 10.01 -1.16
N THR A 12 15.94 9.69 0.12
CA THR A 12 16.97 8.96 0.86
C THR A 12 17.08 7.55 0.29
N LYS A 13 18.30 7.17 -0.10
CA LYS A 13 18.55 5.94 -0.84
C LYS A 13 18.16 4.72 0.00
N TYR A 14 17.24 3.90 -0.54
CA TYR A 14 16.71 2.63 0.00
C TYR A 14 16.01 2.66 1.36
N TYR A 15 16.10 3.77 2.09
CA TYR A 15 15.38 3.98 3.33
C TYR A 15 13.86 4.08 3.11
N THR A 16 13.14 3.07 3.58
CA THR A 16 11.70 2.93 3.38
C THR A 16 10.98 2.87 4.71
N GLU A 17 9.92 3.65 4.83
CA GLU A 17 8.99 3.61 5.96
C GLU A 17 7.82 2.69 5.61
N VAL A 18 7.53 1.72 6.47
CA VAL A 18 6.50 0.70 6.27
C VAL A 18 5.46 0.79 7.38
N VAL A 19 4.18 0.79 7.01
CA VAL A 19 3.05 0.89 7.93
C VAL A 19 2.02 -0.22 7.65
N ALA A 20 1.58 -0.89 8.71
CA ALA A 20 0.54 -1.91 8.69
C ALA A 20 -0.42 -1.72 9.87
N GLY A 21 -1.57 -1.08 9.61
CA GLY A 21 -2.48 -0.65 10.67
C GLY A 21 -1.82 0.42 11.55
N GLU A 22 -1.76 0.16 12.85
CA GLU A 22 -1.09 1.02 13.85
C GLU A 22 0.41 0.71 14.01
N ASN A 23 0.91 -0.34 13.36
CA ASN A 23 2.32 -0.73 13.46
C ASN A 23 3.14 -0.08 12.37
N SER A 24 4.38 0.26 12.68
CA SER A 24 5.37 0.74 11.71
C SER A 24 6.72 0.07 11.89
N LEU A 25 7.47 -0.01 10.80
CA LEU A 25 8.88 -0.43 10.80
C LEU A 25 9.64 0.27 9.68
N ILE A 26 10.96 0.18 9.74
CA ILE A 26 11.87 0.68 8.70
C ILE A 26 12.47 -0.51 7.96
N THR A 27 12.53 -0.42 6.64
CA THR A 27 13.37 -1.31 5.83
C THR A 27 14.44 -0.51 5.11
N ASP A 28 15.65 -1.05 5.03
CA ASP A 28 16.77 -0.40 4.38
C ASP A 28 17.76 -1.43 3.85
N GLU A 29 18.45 -1.08 2.77
CA GLU A 29 19.48 -1.96 2.22
C GLU A 29 20.80 -1.84 3.01
N PRO A 30 21.63 -2.89 3.00
CA PRO A 30 22.99 -2.84 3.53
C PRO A 30 23.87 -1.75 2.89
N ILE A 31 24.93 -1.36 3.59
CA ILE A 31 25.86 -0.28 3.17
C ILE A 31 26.55 -0.62 1.84
N ASP A 32 26.96 -1.87 1.64
CA ASP A 32 27.61 -2.36 0.42
C ASP A 32 26.68 -2.34 -0.80
N LYS A 33 25.36 -2.42 -0.58
CA LYS A 33 24.33 -2.22 -1.60
C LYS A 33 23.89 -0.77 -1.74
N GLY A 34 24.45 0.14 -0.95
CA GLY A 34 24.24 1.58 -1.01
C GLY A 34 23.07 2.10 -0.18
N GLY A 35 22.53 1.30 0.74
CA GLY A 35 21.64 1.78 1.80
C GLY A 35 22.42 2.23 3.03
N GLN A 36 21.75 2.37 4.17
CA GLN A 36 22.34 2.83 5.42
C GLN A 36 22.29 1.78 6.53
N ASN A 37 21.78 0.57 6.22
CA ASN A 37 21.60 -0.54 7.16
C ASN A 37 20.81 -0.11 8.43
N LYS A 38 19.75 0.71 8.26
CA LYS A 38 18.94 1.25 9.36
C LYS A 38 17.75 0.38 9.79
N GLY A 39 17.46 -0.67 9.05
CA GLY A 39 16.40 -1.61 9.33
C GLY A 39 16.66 -2.92 8.60
N PHE A 40 15.71 -3.84 8.71
CA PHE A 40 15.77 -5.08 7.95
C PHE A 40 15.68 -4.80 6.46
N ASN A 41 16.49 -5.46 5.65
CA ASN A 41 16.30 -5.42 4.20
C ASN A 41 15.07 -6.27 3.80
N PRO A 42 14.53 -6.12 2.57
CA PRO A 42 13.33 -6.83 2.15
C PRO A 42 13.42 -8.36 2.22
N PHE A 43 14.59 -8.95 1.98
CA PHE A 43 14.79 -10.40 2.06
C PHE A 43 14.75 -10.89 3.52
N GLU A 44 15.35 -10.13 4.44
CA GLU A 44 15.29 -10.43 5.87
C GLU A 44 13.87 -10.33 6.42
N ILE A 45 13.06 -9.37 5.97
CA ILE A 45 11.64 -9.28 6.33
C ILE A 45 10.89 -10.54 5.90
N LEU A 46 11.14 -11.03 4.68
CA LEU A 46 10.50 -12.25 4.18
C LEU A 46 10.89 -13.48 5.01
N ALA A 47 12.17 -13.65 5.32
CA ALA A 47 12.66 -14.72 6.19
C ALA A 47 12.11 -14.63 7.62
N THR A 48 12.04 -13.41 8.17
CA THR A 48 11.49 -13.11 9.51
C THR A 48 10.01 -13.51 9.61
N SER A 49 9.24 -13.28 8.56
CA SER A 49 7.83 -13.69 8.49
C SER A 49 7.68 -15.20 8.67
N LEU A 50 8.52 -16.01 8.00
CA LEU A 50 8.51 -17.47 8.15
C LEU A 50 9.00 -17.89 9.55
N ALA A 51 10.12 -17.33 10.03
CA ALA A 51 10.70 -17.67 11.32
C ALA A 51 9.71 -17.42 12.48
N SER A 52 9.14 -16.22 12.54
CA SER A 52 8.20 -15.81 13.59
C SER A 52 6.90 -16.62 13.55
N CYS A 53 6.35 -16.86 12.36
CA CYS A 53 5.13 -17.65 12.20
C CYS A 53 5.34 -19.13 12.61
N THR A 54 6.48 -19.72 12.25
CA THR A 54 6.85 -21.07 12.71
C THR A 54 7.02 -21.12 14.23
N ALA A 55 7.75 -20.17 14.83
CA ALA A 55 7.95 -20.15 16.28
C ALA A 55 6.62 -20.06 17.04
N ALA A 56 5.72 -19.17 16.63
CA ALA A 56 4.39 -19.03 17.22
C ALA A 56 3.56 -20.32 17.08
N THR A 57 3.58 -20.94 15.90
CA THR A 57 2.84 -22.18 15.62
C THR A 57 3.35 -23.35 16.47
N LEU A 58 4.67 -23.47 16.63
CA LEU A 58 5.28 -24.47 17.50
C LEU A 58 4.90 -24.22 18.95
N ARG A 59 5.00 -22.97 19.43
CA ARG A 59 4.65 -22.60 20.80
C ARG A 59 3.22 -23.01 21.14
N MET A 60 2.26 -22.67 20.28
CA MET A 60 0.86 -23.06 20.43
C MET A 60 0.68 -24.58 20.60
N TYR A 61 1.43 -25.38 19.85
CA TYR A 61 1.33 -26.84 19.92
C TYR A 61 1.97 -27.41 21.19
N ILE A 62 3.16 -26.92 21.54
CA ILE A 62 3.90 -27.35 22.73
C ILE A 62 3.10 -27.00 24.00
N ASP A 63 2.48 -25.81 24.05
CA ASP A 63 1.59 -25.40 25.15
C ASP A 63 0.38 -26.31 25.29
N ARG A 64 -0.28 -26.62 24.16
CA ARG A 64 -1.42 -27.56 24.12
C ARG A 64 -1.05 -28.96 24.62
N LYS A 65 0.21 -29.35 24.46
CA LYS A 65 0.74 -30.64 24.90
C LYS A 65 1.37 -30.58 26.30
N GLU A 66 1.39 -29.40 26.92
CA GLU A 66 1.98 -29.17 28.24
C GLU A 66 3.44 -29.63 28.32
N TRP A 67 4.18 -29.46 27.22
CA TRP A 67 5.59 -29.82 27.18
C TRP A 67 6.45 -28.67 27.73
N ASP A 68 7.42 -29.04 28.55
CA ASP A 68 8.34 -28.11 29.23
C ASP A 68 9.46 -27.65 28.28
N VAL A 69 9.17 -26.64 27.47
CA VAL A 69 10.13 -25.98 26.59
C VAL A 69 10.14 -24.51 26.95
N GLU A 70 11.28 -24.01 27.40
CA GLU A 70 11.43 -22.63 27.87
C GLU A 70 11.50 -21.65 26.70
N LYS A 71 12.25 -22.01 25.65
CA LYS A 71 12.48 -21.13 24.51
C LYS A 71 12.57 -21.90 23.20
N ILE A 72 12.08 -21.28 22.14
CA ILE A 72 12.11 -21.79 20.77
C ILE A 72 12.94 -20.81 19.95
N ASN A 73 14.02 -21.28 19.34
CA ASN A 73 14.82 -20.49 18.41
C ASN A 73 14.56 -21.01 17.00
N VAL A 74 14.19 -20.11 16.09
CA VAL A 74 14.00 -20.42 14.67
C VAL A 74 14.87 -19.47 13.86
N GLU A 75 15.86 -20.03 13.19
CA GLU A 75 16.72 -19.32 12.25
C GLU A 75 16.32 -19.71 10.82
N VAL A 76 16.25 -18.72 9.94
CA VAL A 76 15.89 -18.91 8.53
C VAL A 76 16.92 -18.21 7.66
N GLU A 77 17.61 -18.98 6.83
CA GLU A 77 18.45 -18.48 5.75
C GLU A 77 17.63 -18.51 4.44
N LEU A 78 17.62 -17.38 3.71
CA LEU A 78 16.98 -17.28 2.40
C LEU A 78 18.03 -17.13 1.30
N GLU A 79 18.09 -18.12 0.41
CA GLU A 79 18.84 -18.05 -0.84
C GLU A 79 17.89 -17.84 -2.01
N ASN A 80 18.13 -16.79 -2.80
CA ASN A 80 17.42 -16.56 -4.06
C ASN A 80 18.38 -16.84 -5.21
N LEU A 81 18.09 -17.85 -6.03
CA LEU A 81 18.89 -18.28 -7.16
C LEU A 81 18.23 -17.82 -8.47
N PRO A 82 18.61 -16.66 -9.04
CA PRO A 82 17.85 -16.03 -10.11
C PRO A 82 17.87 -16.81 -11.43
N LEU A 83 18.96 -17.55 -11.68
CA LEU A 83 19.13 -18.34 -12.91
C LEU A 83 18.16 -19.52 -12.99
N THR A 84 17.93 -20.20 -11.86
CA THR A 84 16.99 -21.31 -11.76
C THR A 84 15.59 -20.87 -11.32
N LYS A 85 15.44 -19.59 -10.95
CA LYS A 85 14.23 -19.02 -10.34
C LYS A 85 13.81 -19.77 -9.06
N LEU A 86 14.77 -20.39 -8.38
CA LEU A 86 14.53 -21.13 -7.16
C LEU A 86 14.82 -20.25 -5.95
N ALA A 87 13.85 -20.14 -5.04
CA ALA A 87 14.07 -19.61 -3.71
C ALA A 87 14.17 -20.78 -2.73
N VAL A 88 15.23 -20.80 -1.92
CA VAL A 88 15.47 -21.83 -0.90
C VAL A 88 15.44 -21.19 0.47
N PHE A 89 14.52 -21.62 1.32
CA PHE A 89 14.46 -21.25 2.73
C PHE A 89 15.02 -22.41 3.55
N LYS A 90 16.17 -22.22 4.16
CA LYS A 90 16.75 -23.21 5.10
C LYS A 90 16.37 -22.80 6.51
N ARG A 91 15.61 -23.65 7.20
CA ARG A 91 15.08 -23.38 8.53
C ARG A 91 15.75 -24.28 9.56
N ASN A 92 16.45 -23.69 10.53
CA ASN A 92 17.03 -24.38 11.67
C ASN A 92 16.22 -24.07 12.92
N ILE A 93 15.81 -25.11 13.65
CA ILE A 93 14.97 -24.98 14.84
C ILE A 93 15.68 -25.64 16.01
N SER A 94 15.81 -24.92 17.12
CA SER A 94 16.32 -25.44 18.38
C SER A 94 15.45 -25.04 19.55
N PHE A 95 15.56 -25.82 20.63
CA PHE A 95 14.75 -25.68 21.83
C PHE A 95 15.68 -25.60 23.04
N GLU A 96 15.34 -24.72 23.98
CA GLU A 96 15.99 -24.63 25.30
C GLU A 96 15.01 -25.14 26.38
N GLY A 97 15.54 -25.78 27.43
CA GLY A 97 14.76 -26.44 28.48
C GLY A 97 14.90 -27.97 28.46
N SER A 98 13.80 -28.68 28.70
CA SER A 98 13.80 -30.15 28.78
C SER A 98 14.13 -30.83 27.45
N ILE A 99 14.77 -32.00 27.53
CA ILE A 99 15.14 -32.81 26.35
C ILE A 99 13.87 -33.40 25.73
N LEU A 100 13.62 -33.06 24.47
CA LEU A 100 12.54 -33.62 23.67
C LEU A 100 12.94 -34.99 23.11
N SER A 101 12.01 -35.94 23.12
CA SER A 101 12.20 -37.25 22.49
C SER A 101 12.19 -37.15 20.96
N GLU A 102 12.74 -38.17 20.29
CA GLU A 102 12.73 -38.23 18.82
C GLU A 102 11.30 -38.18 18.24
N GLU A 103 10.32 -38.77 18.94
CA GLU A 103 8.92 -38.74 18.52
C GLU A 103 8.34 -37.32 18.61
N GLN A 104 8.64 -36.60 19.69
CA GLN A 104 8.24 -35.19 19.86
C GLN A 104 8.87 -34.33 18.77
N LEU A 105 10.16 -34.50 18.49
CA LEU A 105 10.86 -33.76 17.43
C LEU A 105 10.29 -34.04 16.04
N LYS A 106 10.03 -35.31 15.69
CA LYS A 106 9.35 -35.67 14.44
C LYS A 106 7.98 -35.01 14.33
N LYS A 107 7.23 -34.96 15.44
CA LYS A 107 5.93 -34.31 15.46
C LYS A 107 6.05 -32.80 15.26
N LEU A 108 6.96 -32.14 15.97
CA LEU A 108 7.21 -30.70 15.84
C LEU A 108 7.63 -30.31 14.43
N ASN A 109 8.41 -31.14 13.74
CA ASN A 109 8.76 -30.87 12.34
C ASN A 109 7.50 -30.77 11.46
N SER A 110 6.55 -31.72 11.59
CA SER A 110 5.28 -31.66 10.86
C SER A 110 4.41 -30.44 11.22
N ILE A 111 4.51 -29.95 12.47
CA ILE A 111 3.80 -28.75 12.92
C ILE A 111 4.44 -27.48 12.39
N ALA A 112 5.77 -27.45 12.24
CA ALA A 112 6.49 -26.32 11.68
C ALA A 112 6.06 -26.03 10.22
N ASP A 113 5.73 -27.07 9.45
CA ASP A 113 5.21 -26.96 8.08
C ASP A 113 3.73 -26.58 8.03
N ALA A 114 3.02 -26.71 9.14
CA ALA A 114 1.61 -26.32 9.23
C ALA A 114 1.40 -24.81 9.42
N CYS A 115 2.47 -24.03 9.63
CA CYS A 115 2.36 -22.60 9.88
C CYS A 115 1.77 -21.86 8.66
N PRO A 116 0.92 -20.83 8.86
CA PRO A 116 0.29 -20.10 7.76
C PRO A 116 1.26 -19.57 6.70
N ILE A 117 2.42 -19.03 7.09
CA ILE A 117 3.41 -18.48 6.15
C ILE A 117 4.05 -19.58 5.31
N HIS A 118 4.38 -20.74 5.89
CA HIS A 118 4.88 -21.89 5.12
C HIS A 118 3.89 -22.26 4.01
N LYS A 119 2.60 -22.39 4.35
CA LYS A 119 1.55 -22.71 3.37
C LYS A 119 1.47 -21.71 2.22
N ILE A 120 1.62 -20.41 2.51
CA ILE A 120 1.63 -19.36 1.47
C ILE A 120 2.86 -19.50 0.57
N LEU A 121 4.05 -19.73 1.14
CA LEU A 121 5.28 -19.87 0.38
C LEU A 121 5.32 -21.12 -0.51
N THR A 122 4.51 -22.13 -0.21
CA THR A 122 4.41 -23.37 -1.01
C THR A 122 3.26 -23.37 -2.02
N ASN A 123 2.43 -22.32 -2.06
CA ASN A 123 1.34 -22.20 -3.01
C ASN A 123 1.82 -21.65 -4.36
N GLU A 124 0.94 -21.70 -5.37
CA GLU A 124 1.09 -20.86 -6.57
C GLU A 124 0.88 -19.38 -6.18
N ILE A 125 1.85 -18.52 -6.50
CA ILE A 125 1.87 -17.11 -6.13
C ILE A 125 1.63 -16.25 -7.37
N GLU A 126 0.60 -15.41 -7.34
CA GLU A 126 0.31 -14.41 -8.37
C GLU A 126 0.57 -12.99 -7.82
N ILE A 127 1.25 -12.16 -8.60
CA ILE A 127 1.52 -10.75 -8.27
C ILE A 127 0.85 -9.85 -9.31
N GLN A 128 -0.09 -9.02 -8.87
CA GLN A 128 -0.77 -8.04 -9.72
C GLN A 128 -0.29 -6.62 -9.41
N THR A 129 0.25 -5.94 -10.41
CA THR A 129 0.78 -4.57 -10.28
C THR A 129 -0.14 -3.57 -10.96
N LYS A 130 -0.47 -2.46 -10.28
CA LYS A 130 -1.18 -1.31 -10.84
C LYS A 130 -0.42 -0.04 -10.56
N PHE A 131 -0.15 0.75 -11.60
CA PHE A 131 0.42 2.08 -11.47
C PHE A 131 -0.70 3.11 -11.43
N HIS A 132 -0.59 4.09 -10.53
CA HIS A 132 -1.44 5.27 -10.54
C HIS A 132 -0.62 6.40 -11.16
N SER A 133 -1.05 6.92 -12.32
CA SER A 133 -0.41 8.08 -12.91
C SER A 133 -0.67 9.33 -12.07
N MET A 134 0.34 10.19 -11.94
CA MET A 134 0.21 11.45 -11.24
C MET A 134 -0.58 12.42 -12.12
N THR A 135 -1.86 12.61 -11.79
CA THR A 135 -2.68 13.65 -12.42
C THR A 135 -2.32 14.99 -11.80
N LEU A 136 -1.73 15.90 -12.58
CA LEU A 136 -1.51 17.28 -12.18
C LEU A 136 -2.69 18.11 -12.67
N VAL A 137 -3.43 18.71 -11.74
CA VAL A 137 -4.50 19.65 -12.07
C VAL A 137 -4.02 21.06 -11.81
N LYS A 138 -3.90 21.86 -12.87
CA LYS A 138 -3.57 23.28 -12.78
C LYS A 138 -4.85 24.09 -12.80
N GLN A 139 -5.00 24.99 -11.84
CA GLN A 139 -6.06 25.98 -11.87
C GLN A 139 -5.58 27.24 -12.61
N ASN A 140 -6.40 27.71 -13.54
CA ASN A 140 -6.29 29.05 -14.12
C ASN A 140 -7.55 29.83 -13.74
N ASN A 141 -7.43 31.12 -13.41
CA ASN A 141 -8.56 31.94 -13.01
C ASN A 141 -8.36 33.40 -13.44
N ASN A 142 -9.46 34.08 -13.78
CA ASN A 142 -9.54 35.53 -13.99
C ASN A 142 -10.82 36.08 -13.32
N GLU A 143 -11.10 37.38 -13.51
CA GLU A 143 -12.25 38.05 -12.88
C GLU A 143 -13.63 37.52 -13.31
N LYS A 144 -13.72 36.83 -14.46
CA LYS A 144 -15.00 36.37 -15.04
C LYS A 144 -15.17 34.86 -15.01
N ASN A 145 -14.09 34.12 -15.25
CA ASN A 145 -14.10 32.67 -15.38
C ASN A 145 -12.75 32.05 -14.99
N GLY A 146 -12.74 30.72 -14.92
CA GLY A 146 -11.52 29.95 -14.76
C GLY A 146 -11.65 28.53 -15.27
N SER A 147 -10.56 27.79 -15.15
CA SER A 147 -10.45 26.40 -15.54
C SER A 147 -9.62 25.59 -14.55
N PHE A 148 -9.92 24.30 -14.46
CA PHE A 148 -9.06 23.26 -13.93
C PHE A 148 -8.63 22.38 -15.10
N GLU A 149 -7.33 22.35 -15.36
CA GLU A 149 -6.73 21.59 -16.47
C GLU A 149 -5.95 20.41 -15.90
N ALA A 150 -6.42 19.20 -16.18
CA ALA A 150 -5.74 17.99 -15.79
C ALA A 150 -4.71 17.59 -16.85
N SER A 151 -3.54 17.20 -16.39
CA SER A 151 -2.49 16.60 -17.20
C SER A 151 -1.99 15.31 -16.58
N ILE A 152 -1.74 14.31 -17.41
CA ILE A 152 -1.14 13.02 -17.04
C ILE A 152 0.16 12.89 -17.81
N ASP A 153 1.28 12.70 -17.11
CA ASP A 153 2.61 12.60 -17.71
C ASP A 153 2.94 13.77 -18.65
N GLY A 154 2.47 14.98 -18.30
CA GLY A 154 2.66 16.22 -19.07
C GLY A 154 1.72 16.39 -20.27
N GLN A 155 0.86 15.42 -20.58
CA GLN A 155 -0.12 15.52 -21.66
C GLN A 155 -1.47 15.99 -21.10
N LYS A 156 -2.16 16.87 -21.84
CA LYS A 156 -3.52 17.29 -21.47
C LYS A 156 -4.43 16.07 -21.40
N ALA A 157 -5.10 15.89 -20.26
CA ALA A 157 -5.97 14.76 -19.98
C ALA A 157 -7.43 15.18 -19.80
N GLY A 158 -7.69 16.44 -19.42
CA GLY A 158 -9.04 16.96 -19.29
C GLY A 158 -9.08 18.46 -19.00
N LEU A 159 -10.26 19.03 -19.13
CA LEU A 159 -10.55 20.43 -18.86
C LEU A 159 -11.91 20.53 -18.16
N MET A 160 -11.95 21.28 -17.06
CA MET A 160 -13.18 21.67 -16.38
C MET A 160 -13.22 23.20 -16.32
N THR A 161 -14.28 23.81 -16.82
CA THR A 161 -14.44 25.27 -16.79
C THR A 161 -15.44 25.69 -15.73
N TYR A 162 -15.30 26.93 -15.27
CA TYR A 162 -16.29 27.57 -14.43
C TYR A 162 -16.41 29.07 -14.69
N THR A 163 -17.55 29.64 -14.32
CA THR A 163 -17.83 31.08 -14.36
C THR A 163 -18.18 31.59 -12.96
N TRP A 164 -17.79 32.82 -12.63
CA TRP A 164 -18.15 33.42 -11.34
C TRP A 164 -19.64 33.79 -11.31
N ALA A 165 -20.30 33.54 -10.17
CA ALA A 165 -21.70 33.86 -9.92
C ALA A 165 -21.80 34.63 -8.60
N GLY A 166 -21.55 35.94 -8.67
CA GLY A 166 -21.38 36.78 -7.49
C GLY A 166 -19.98 36.63 -6.88
N GLU A 167 -19.83 37.12 -5.65
CA GLU A 167 -18.53 37.10 -4.96
C GLU A 167 -18.26 35.77 -4.25
N ASP A 168 -19.30 35.01 -3.92
CA ASP A 168 -19.22 33.83 -3.07
C ASP A 168 -19.33 32.51 -3.84
N ARG A 169 -19.68 32.52 -5.14
CA ARG A 169 -19.97 31.27 -5.87
C ARG A 169 -19.34 31.22 -7.26
N PHE A 170 -19.10 30.01 -7.72
CA PHE A 170 -18.79 29.75 -9.12
C PHE A 170 -19.60 28.57 -9.67
N ILE A 171 -19.90 28.64 -10.96
CA ILE A 171 -20.70 27.68 -11.70
C ILE A 171 -19.76 26.78 -12.50
N ILE A 172 -19.72 25.49 -12.20
CA ILE A 172 -19.04 24.51 -13.07
C ILE A 172 -19.98 24.21 -14.24
N ASP A 173 -19.66 24.72 -15.42
CA ASP A 173 -20.52 24.69 -16.60
C ASP A 173 -20.13 23.58 -17.58
N HIS A 174 -18.85 23.28 -17.74
CA HIS A 174 -18.37 22.23 -18.64
C HIS A 174 -17.28 21.38 -18.00
N THR A 175 -17.25 20.10 -18.38
CA THR A 175 -16.20 19.15 -17.99
C THR A 175 -16.01 18.16 -19.13
N GLU A 176 -14.78 18.07 -19.60
CA GLU A 176 -14.36 17.16 -20.66
C GLU A 176 -13.09 16.40 -20.25
N VAL A 177 -13.00 15.15 -20.69
CA VAL A 177 -11.84 14.29 -20.53
C VAL A 177 -11.45 13.82 -21.92
N GLU A 178 -10.17 13.93 -22.24
CA GLU A 178 -9.62 13.48 -23.51
C GLU A 178 -9.82 11.96 -23.64
N GLU A 179 -10.15 11.48 -24.85
CA GLU A 179 -10.64 10.11 -25.07
C GLU A 179 -9.68 9.03 -24.52
N ALA A 180 -8.38 9.25 -24.68
CA ALA A 180 -7.31 8.37 -24.18
C ALA A 180 -7.30 8.20 -22.65
N TYR A 181 -8.03 9.05 -21.93
CA TYR A 181 -8.10 9.09 -20.47
C TYR A 181 -9.51 8.86 -19.92
N ASN A 182 -10.48 8.51 -20.77
CA ASN A 182 -11.82 8.12 -20.33
C ASN A 182 -11.76 6.91 -19.37
N GLY A 183 -12.58 6.97 -18.32
CA GLY A 183 -12.61 5.94 -17.27
C GLY A 183 -11.44 5.95 -16.29
N LYS A 184 -10.41 6.79 -16.49
CA LYS A 184 -9.24 6.89 -15.59
C LYS A 184 -9.43 7.85 -14.40
N GLY A 185 -10.66 8.32 -14.16
CA GLY A 185 -10.97 9.19 -13.01
C GLY A 185 -10.59 10.66 -13.16
N VAL A 186 -10.06 11.10 -14.31
CA VAL A 186 -9.57 12.47 -14.55
C VAL A 186 -10.60 13.55 -14.20
N GLY A 187 -11.85 13.39 -14.63
CA GLY A 187 -12.91 14.33 -14.30
C GLY A 187 -13.16 14.46 -12.79
N LYS A 188 -13.02 13.36 -12.04
CA LYS A 188 -13.19 13.35 -10.58
C LYS A 188 -12.04 14.09 -9.90
N GLU A 189 -10.81 13.90 -10.36
CA GLU A 189 -9.64 14.63 -9.84
C GLU A 189 -9.77 16.15 -10.04
N MET A 190 -10.20 16.59 -11.23
CA MET A 190 -10.47 18.02 -11.47
C MET A 190 -11.56 18.56 -10.55
N LEU A 191 -12.63 17.79 -10.32
CA LEU A 191 -13.72 18.21 -9.43
C LEU A 191 -13.26 18.30 -7.97
N ILE A 192 -12.45 17.34 -7.50
CA ILE A 192 -11.88 17.37 -6.14
C ILE A 192 -11.05 18.64 -5.97
N LYS A 193 -10.22 18.99 -6.96
CA LYS A 193 -9.44 20.24 -6.93
C LYS A 193 -10.31 21.50 -6.93
N ALA A 194 -11.45 21.48 -7.62
CA ALA A 194 -12.43 22.56 -7.54
C ALA A 194 -13.06 22.67 -6.15
N VAL A 195 -13.38 21.54 -5.51
CA VAL A 195 -13.93 21.49 -4.14
C VAL A 195 -12.90 21.98 -3.13
N GLU A 196 -11.64 21.57 -3.23
CA GLU A 196 -10.54 22.06 -2.38
C GLU A 196 -10.39 23.58 -2.51
N PHE A 197 -10.33 24.09 -3.75
CA PHE A 197 -10.28 25.53 -4.01
C PHE A 197 -11.47 26.27 -3.37
N ALA A 198 -12.69 25.72 -3.49
CA ALA A 198 -13.88 26.30 -2.88
C ALA A 198 -13.78 26.35 -1.35
N ARG A 199 -13.31 25.27 -0.71
CA ARG A 199 -13.10 25.22 0.75
C ARG A 199 -12.06 26.25 1.21
N GLU A 200 -10.91 26.28 0.54
CA GLU A 200 -9.80 27.18 0.88
C GLU A 200 -10.18 28.66 0.76
N ASN A 201 -11.05 29.00 -0.18
CA ASN A 201 -11.43 30.38 -0.48
C ASN A 201 -12.83 30.76 0.02
N GLY A 202 -13.46 29.89 0.83
CA GLY A 202 -14.81 30.10 1.35
C GLY A 202 -15.87 30.29 0.26
N LYS A 203 -15.73 29.63 -0.89
CA LYS A 203 -16.64 29.71 -2.03
C LYS A 203 -17.63 28.54 -2.05
N LYS A 204 -18.72 28.72 -2.78
CA LYS A 204 -19.71 27.69 -3.10
C LYS A 204 -19.71 27.33 -4.58
N ILE A 205 -20.16 26.12 -4.89
CA ILE A 205 -20.14 25.53 -6.23
C ILE A 205 -21.57 25.29 -6.70
N ILE A 206 -21.88 25.78 -7.90
CA ILE A 206 -23.12 25.46 -8.61
C ILE A 206 -22.78 24.47 -9.75
N PRO A 207 -23.10 23.17 -9.61
CA PRO A 207 -22.69 22.16 -10.59
C PRO A 207 -23.72 22.05 -11.74
N LEU A 208 -23.63 22.94 -12.74
CA LEU A 208 -24.52 22.87 -13.91
C LEU A 208 -24.10 21.79 -14.92
N CYS A 209 -22.79 21.54 -15.04
CA CYS A 209 -22.29 20.43 -15.84
C CYS A 209 -22.92 19.10 -15.35
N PRO A 210 -23.50 18.27 -16.24
CA PRO A 210 -24.10 16.98 -15.86
C PRO A 210 -23.12 16.06 -15.11
N PHE A 211 -21.84 16.07 -15.48
CA PHE A 211 -20.80 15.30 -14.81
C PHE A 211 -20.60 15.77 -13.36
N ALA A 212 -20.41 17.07 -13.16
CA ALA A 212 -20.23 17.64 -11.82
C ALA A 212 -21.46 17.35 -10.95
N LYS A 213 -22.66 17.58 -11.48
CA LYS A 213 -23.93 17.30 -10.79
C LYS A 213 -24.03 15.85 -10.36
N ALA A 214 -23.81 14.91 -11.28
CA ALA A 214 -23.86 13.48 -10.98
C ALA A 214 -22.81 13.08 -9.94
N THR A 215 -21.64 13.72 -9.94
CA THR A 215 -20.57 13.43 -8.98
C THR A 215 -20.90 13.94 -7.58
N PHE A 216 -21.40 15.17 -7.42
CA PHE A 216 -21.90 15.66 -6.12
C PHE A 216 -23.08 14.83 -5.58
N GLN A 217 -23.96 14.36 -6.47
CA GLN A 217 -25.07 13.49 -6.07
C GLN A 217 -24.57 12.15 -5.53
N LYS A 218 -23.50 11.58 -6.09
CA LYS A 218 -22.96 10.28 -5.66
C LYS A 218 -22.03 10.34 -4.45
N ASN A 219 -21.49 11.52 -4.11
CA ASN A 219 -20.49 11.67 -3.04
C ASN A 219 -20.97 12.70 -2.03
N GLU A 220 -21.46 12.25 -0.87
CA GLU A 220 -22.05 13.14 0.14
C GLU A 220 -21.01 14.06 0.78
N ASP A 221 -19.78 13.60 0.94
CA ASP A 221 -18.65 14.32 1.52
C ASP A 221 -18.20 15.56 0.71
N LEU A 222 -18.71 15.73 -0.51
CA LEU A 222 -18.42 16.90 -1.35
C LEU A 222 -19.49 17.98 -1.22
N ARG A 223 -20.63 17.68 -0.60
CA ARG A 223 -21.81 18.56 -0.64
C ARG A 223 -21.70 19.77 0.29
N ASP A 224 -20.67 19.84 1.13
CA ASP A 224 -20.37 20.96 2.03
C ASP A 224 -20.07 22.27 1.28
N VAL A 225 -19.60 22.18 0.03
CA VAL A 225 -19.33 23.34 -0.83
C VAL A 225 -20.46 23.66 -1.81
N LEU A 226 -21.63 23.02 -1.73
CA LEU A 226 -22.82 23.43 -2.48
C LEU A 226 -23.48 24.68 -1.88
#